data_AF-A0A939M7L4-F1
#
_entry.id   AF-A0A939M7L4-F1
#
_cell.length_a   1.000
_cell.length_b   1.000
_cell.length_c   1.000
_cell.angle_alpha   90.00
_cell.angle_beta   90.00
_cell.angle_gamma   90.00
#
_symmetry.space_group_name_H-M   'P 1'
#
loop_
_entity.id
_entity.type
_entity.pdbx_description
1 polymer ?
#
loop_
_entity_poly.entity_id
_entity_poly.type
_entity_poly.pdbx_seq_one_letter_code
_entity_poly.pdbx_strand_id
1 'polypeptide(L)'
;MKLEMANEPGWIGGFSRHQARGAIPNGSRIMKTRAEPRDINAVGAFGTVLGSIDAREVDAAFAKRMSADYVYWVEWDDAPKCAVFIVGWKIGRPT
;
A
#
# COMPACT_ATOMS: atom_id res chain seq x y z
N MET A 1 -11.58 13.88 -3.82
CA MET A 1 -10.58 14.10 -2.75
C MET A 1 -9.28 14.61 -3.36
N LYS A 2 -8.58 15.58 -2.74
CA LYS A 2 -7.22 15.92 -3.17
C LYS A 2 -6.24 14.99 -2.42
N LEU A 3 -5.68 14.02 -3.13
CA LEU A 3 -4.66 13.14 -2.56
C LEU A 3 -3.34 13.92 -2.45
N GLU A 4 -2.84 14.10 -1.22
CA GLU A 4 -1.54 14.71 -0.99
C GLU A 4 -0.47 13.62 -0.96
N MET A 5 0.27 13.50 -2.06
CA MET A 5 1.51 12.73 -2.10
C MET A 5 2.69 13.65 -1.77
N ALA A 6 3.58 13.19 -0.90
CA ALA A 6 4.78 13.90 -0.52
C ALA A 6 6.02 13.02 -0.72
N ASN A 7 7.14 13.67 -1.06
CA ASN A 7 8.46 13.07 -0.95
C ASN A 7 8.99 13.42 0.46
N GLU A 8 8.80 12.52 1.41
CA GLU A 8 9.28 12.73 2.79
C GLU A 8 10.83 12.67 2.82
N PRO A 9 11.53 13.60 3.51
CA PRO A 9 12.98 13.54 3.64
C PRO A 9 13.47 12.20 4.21
N GLY A 10 14.48 11.61 3.57
CA GLY A 10 15.04 10.32 3.95
C GLY A 10 14.25 9.10 3.47
N TRP A 11 13.17 9.29 2.70
CA TRP A 11 12.42 8.21 2.07
C TRP A 11 12.72 8.08 0.57
N ILE A 12 12.70 6.84 0.09
CA ILE A 12 12.67 6.48 -1.33
C ILE A 12 11.21 6.32 -1.74
N GLY A 13 10.79 7.08 -2.75
CA GLY A 13 9.44 7.06 -3.29
C GLY A 13 8.51 8.10 -2.65
N GLY A 14 7.64 8.68 -3.48
CA GLY A 14 6.58 9.56 -3.00
C GLY A 14 5.38 8.75 -2.53
N PHE A 15 4.81 9.13 -1.38
CA PHE A 15 3.67 8.44 -0.81
C PHE A 15 2.75 9.40 -0.05
N SER A 16 1.56 8.92 0.26
CA SER A 16 0.60 9.65 1.09
C SER A 16 0.48 9.00 2.45
N ARG A 17 0.24 9.80 3.48
CA ARG A 17 -0.19 9.35 4.81
C ARG A 17 -1.72 9.32 4.95
N HIS A 18 -2.45 9.53 3.85
CA HIS A 18 -3.90 9.48 3.87
C HIS A 18 -4.42 8.13 4.39
N GLN A 19 -5.57 8.15 5.04
CA GLN A 19 -6.23 6.98 5.61
C GLN A 19 -7.63 6.88 5.00
N ALA A 20 -7.80 5.98 4.05
CA ALA A 20 -9.11 5.71 3.48
C ALA A 20 -10.03 5.10 4.54
N ARG A 21 -11.30 5.52 4.55
CA ARG A 21 -12.30 4.99 5.46
C ARG A 21 -12.51 3.50 5.17
N GLY A 22 -12.34 2.64 6.17
CA GLY A 22 -12.53 1.18 6.04
C GLY A 22 -11.31 0.40 5.54
N ALA A 23 -10.24 1.07 5.13
CA ALA A 23 -8.96 0.43 4.81
C ALA A 23 -8.24 -0.10 6.06
N ILE A 24 -7.22 -0.94 5.86
CA ILE A 24 -6.30 -1.31 6.94
C ILE A 24 -5.66 -0.02 7.51
N PRO A 25 -5.68 0.19 8.85
CA PRO A 25 -5.13 1.41 9.45
C PRO A 25 -3.64 1.62 9.19
N ASN A 26 -3.24 2.87 8.94
CA ASN A 26 -1.82 3.28 8.94
C ASN A 26 -1.15 2.88 10.26
N GLY A 27 0.10 2.42 10.18
CA GLY A 27 0.84 1.83 11.29
C GLY A 27 0.52 0.35 11.55
N SER A 28 -0.52 -0.22 10.92
CA SER A 28 -0.80 -1.65 11.06
C SER A 28 0.29 -2.50 10.43
N ARG A 29 0.59 -3.62 11.09
CA ARG A 29 1.41 -4.69 10.52
C ARG A 29 0.62 -5.48 9.49
N ILE A 30 1.31 -5.82 8.42
CA ILE A 30 0.80 -6.64 7.32
C ILE A 30 1.82 -7.70 6.94
N MET A 31 1.34 -8.71 6.22
CA MET A 31 2.17 -9.69 5.53
C MET A 31 1.75 -9.74 4.06
N LYS A 32 2.71 -9.91 3.16
CA LYS A 32 2.43 -10.16 1.75
C LYS A 32 1.86 -11.58 1.59
N THR A 33 0.67 -11.69 1.03
CA THR A 33 -0.07 -12.97 0.90
C THR A 33 -0.11 -13.49 -0.53
N ARG A 34 0.11 -12.62 -1.52
CA ARG A 34 0.10 -12.96 -2.95
C ARG A 34 1.18 -12.18 -3.70
N ALA A 35 1.65 -12.74 -4.81
CA ALA A 35 2.64 -12.11 -5.68
C ALA A 35 2.20 -12.16 -7.14
N GLU A 36 2.73 -11.23 -7.94
CA GLU A 36 2.65 -11.22 -9.39
C GLU A 36 4.06 -11.30 -10.01
N PRO A 37 4.19 -11.65 -11.30
CA PRO A 37 5.47 -11.56 -11.99
C PRO A 37 6.10 -10.18 -11.82
N ARG A 38 7.39 -10.15 -11.47
CA ARG A 38 8.21 -8.94 -11.23
C ARG A 38 7.96 -8.21 -9.91
N ASP A 39 7.11 -8.75 -9.04
CA ASP A 39 7.09 -8.31 -7.65
C ASP A 39 8.46 -8.54 -6.99
N ILE A 40 9.00 -7.50 -6.35
CA ILE A 40 10.31 -7.56 -5.69
C ILE A 40 10.19 -8.23 -4.31
N ASN A 41 9.18 -7.87 -3.53
CA ASN A 41 9.00 -8.43 -2.18
C ASN A 41 8.37 -9.83 -2.23
N ALA A 42 8.89 -10.77 -1.43
CA ALA A 42 8.43 -12.15 -1.38
C ALA A 42 7.08 -12.29 -0.64
N VAL A 43 6.30 -13.33 -0.99
CA VAL A 43 5.18 -13.76 -0.14
C VAL A 43 5.72 -14.17 1.23
N GLY A 44 5.04 -13.78 2.30
CA GLY A 44 5.50 -13.95 3.68
C GLY A 44 6.33 -12.79 4.21
N ALA A 45 6.77 -11.86 3.36
CA ALA A 45 7.44 -10.64 3.82
C ALA A 45 6.47 -9.80 4.66
N PHE A 46 6.97 -9.26 5.78
CA PHE A 46 6.19 -8.37 6.64
C PHE A 46 6.49 -6.91 6.35
N GLY A 47 5.48 -6.07 6.58
CA GLY A 47 5.58 -4.63 6.40
C GLY A 47 4.57 -3.86 7.24
N THR A 48 4.64 -2.54 7.12
CA THR A 48 3.82 -1.59 7.85
C THR A 48 3.08 -0.69 6.88
N VAL A 49 1.78 -0.49 7.09
CA VAL A 49 0.99 0.43 6.27
C VAL A 49 1.39 1.88 6.55
N LEU A 50 1.72 2.62 5.50
CA LEU A 50 2.06 4.05 5.58
C LEU A 50 0.85 4.93 5.24
N GLY A 51 0.03 4.47 4.30
CA GLY A 51 -1.11 5.19 3.76
C GLY A 51 -2.01 4.29 2.94
N SER A 52 -3.23 4.77 2.68
CA SER A 52 -4.22 4.09 1.84
C SER A 52 -5.08 5.09 1.09
N ILE A 53 -5.65 4.65 -0.05
CA ILE A 53 -6.73 5.34 -0.76
C ILE A 53 -7.81 4.34 -1.14
N ASP A 54 -9.06 4.78 -1.14
CA ASP A 54 -10.14 4.06 -1.79
C ASP A 54 -9.98 4.27 -3.31
N ALA A 55 -9.68 3.19 -4.03
CA ALA A 55 -9.42 3.24 -5.46
C ALA A 55 -10.64 3.75 -6.23
N ARG A 56 -11.85 3.53 -5.70
CA ARG A 56 -13.13 3.93 -6.32
C ARG A 56 -13.39 5.43 -6.19
N GLU A 57 -12.85 6.06 -5.13
CA GLU A 57 -12.94 7.52 -4.93
C GLU A 57 -11.94 8.29 -5.81
N VAL A 58 -10.90 7.61 -6.31
CA VAL A 58 -9.91 8.19 -7.22
C VAL A 58 -10.38 8.06 -8.67
N ASP A 59 -10.61 6.82 -9.11
CA ASP A 59 -11.07 6.51 -10.46
C ASP A 59 -11.63 5.08 -10.52
N ALA A 60 -12.91 4.95 -10.89
CA ALA A 60 -13.56 3.65 -11.02
C ALA A 60 -12.90 2.75 -12.09
N ALA A 61 -12.36 3.32 -13.17
CA ALA A 61 -11.64 2.56 -14.18
C ALA A 61 -10.30 2.04 -13.64
N PHE A 62 -9.61 2.85 -12.84
CA PHE A 62 -8.41 2.44 -12.11
C PHE A 62 -8.71 1.29 -11.14
N ALA A 63 -9.75 1.42 -10.31
CA ALA A 63 -10.16 0.37 -9.37
C ALA A 63 -10.48 -0.96 -10.09
N LYS A 64 -11.21 -0.89 -11.20
CA LYS A 64 -11.53 -2.05 -12.04
C LYS A 64 -10.27 -2.69 -12.63
N ARG A 65 -9.33 -1.89 -13.14
CA ARG A 65 -8.08 -2.40 -13.71
C ARG A 65 -7.20 -3.09 -12.66
N MET A 66 -7.14 -2.54 -11.45
CA MET A 66 -6.36 -3.12 -10.35
C MET A 66 -7.06 -4.27 -9.62
N SER A 67 -8.35 -4.49 -9.89
CA SER A 67 -9.21 -5.44 -9.17
C SER A 67 -9.09 -5.28 -7.64
N ALA A 68 -9.04 -4.03 -7.16
CA ALA A 68 -8.82 -3.72 -5.75
C ALA A 68 -9.68 -2.53 -5.30
N ASP A 69 -10.38 -2.68 -4.18
CA ASP A 69 -11.12 -1.58 -3.54
C ASP A 69 -10.18 -0.54 -2.93
N TYR A 70 -9.06 -0.99 -2.36
CA TYR A 70 -8.06 -0.14 -1.73
C TYR A 70 -6.68 -0.42 -2.32
N VAL A 71 -5.88 0.63 -2.39
CA VAL A 71 -4.45 0.53 -2.63
C VAL A 71 -3.71 1.26 -1.51
N TYR A 72 -2.49 0.83 -1.26
CA TYR A 72 -1.73 1.17 -0.07
C TYR A 72 -0.32 1.63 -0.45
N TRP A 73 0.28 2.42 0.43
CA TRP A 73 1.73 2.51 0.54
C TRP A 73 2.16 1.72 1.77
N VAL A 74 3.21 0.95 1.62
CA VAL A 74 3.77 0.11 2.67
C VAL A 74 5.28 0.28 2.75
N GLU A 75 5.81 0.18 3.95
CA GLU A 75 7.24 -0.01 4.21
C GLU A 75 7.45 -1.49 4.53
N TRP A 76 8.30 -2.17 3.76
CA TRP A 76 8.67 -3.56 4.05
C TRP A 76 9.86 -3.60 5.00
N ASP A 77 9.91 -4.61 5.87
CA ASP A 77 10.97 -4.73 6.88
C ASP A 77 12.37 -4.91 6.26
N ASP A 78 12.43 -5.53 5.08
CA ASP A 78 13.66 -5.77 4.32
C ASP A 78 14.09 -4.55 3.48
N ALA A 79 13.27 -3.51 3.43
CA ALA A 79 13.50 -2.28 2.68
C ALA A 79 13.04 -1.04 3.48
N PRO A 80 13.69 -0.75 4.63
CA PRO A 80 13.33 0.40 5.44
C PRO A 80 13.49 1.70 4.65
N LYS A 81 12.61 2.67 4.92
CA LYS A 81 12.50 3.96 4.23
C LYS A 81 12.22 3.86 2.73
N CYS A 82 11.77 2.72 2.22
CA CYS A 82 11.28 2.57 0.87
C CYS A 82 9.75 2.44 0.87
N ALA A 83 9.05 3.48 0.41
CA ALA A 83 7.60 3.45 0.33
C ALA A 83 7.16 2.74 -0.97
N VAL A 84 6.53 1.59 -0.84
CA VAL A 84 6.10 0.76 -1.97
C VAL A 84 4.59 0.84 -2.13
N PHE A 85 4.14 1.15 -3.35
CA PHE A 85 2.74 1.08 -3.72
C PHE A 85 2.29 -0.38 -3.89
N ILE A 86 1.19 -0.77 -3.27
CA ILE A 86 0.66 -2.14 -3.36
C ILE A 86 -0.88 -2.17 -3.37
N VAL A 87 -1.44 -3.10 -4.14
CA VAL A 87 -2.87 -3.37 -4.20
C VAL A 87 -3.33 -4.20 -2.99
N GLY A 88 -4.50 -3.88 -2.45
CA GLY A 88 -4.98 -4.45 -1.18
C GLY A 88 -5.10 -5.96 -1.15
N TRP A 89 -5.42 -6.60 -2.28
CA TRP A 89 -5.57 -8.07 -2.34
C TRP A 89 -4.24 -8.82 -2.21
N LYS A 90 -3.08 -8.15 -2.30
CA LYS A 90 -1.75 -8.74 -2.09
C LYS A 90 -1.31 -8.78 -0.62
N ILE A 91 -2.05 -8.15 0.29
CA ILE A 91 -1.66 -8.01 1.70
C ILE A 91 -2.76 -8.50 2.63
N GLY A 92 -2.37 -8.96 3.80
CA GLY A 92 -3.27 -9.35 4.89
C GLY A 92 -2.73 -8.95 6.24
N ARG A 93 -3.57 -8.94 7.27
CA ARG A 93 -3.09 -8.82 8.66
C ARG A 93 -2.43 -10.14 9.07
N PRO A 94 -1.27 -10.11 9.71
CA PRO A 94 -0.67 -11.33 10.25
C PRO A 94 -1.58 -11.89 11.35
N THR A 95 -1.75 -13.21 11.34
CA THR A 95 -2.48 -13.97 12.38
C THR A 95 -1.62 -14.16 13.61
#